data_AF-A0A4Z0NK87-F1
#
_entry.id   AF-A0A4Z0NK87-F1
#
_cell.length_a   1.000
_cell.length_b   1.000
_cell.length_c   1.000
_cell.angle_alpha   90.00
_cell.angle_beta   90.00
_cell.angle_gamma   90.00
#
_symmetry.space_group_name_H-M   'P 1'
#
loop_
_entity.id
_entity.type
_entity.pdbx_description
1 polymer ?
#
loop_
_entity_poly.entity_id
_entity_poly.type
_entity_poly.pdbx_seq_one_letter_code
_entity_poly.pdbx_strand_id
1 'polypeptide(L)'
;MKTNERDSYQAEYAATAGQQAAFFREQAERHRRQAEQARMFAELSPDEERREQSLRAERLETLGRHDDTMAEAFEARARRT
;
A
#
# COMPACT_ATOMS: atom_id res chain seq x y z
N MET A 1 19.41 36.02 5.93
CA MET A 1 19.74 34.58 5.95
C MET A 1 18.54 33.85 6.55
N LYS A 2 17.58 33.40 5.72
CA LYS A 2 16.35 32.68 6.14
C LYS A 2 15.93 31.58 5.15
N THR A 3 16.70 31.38 4.08
CA THR A 3 16.38 30.44 2.99
C THR A 3 16.73 29.00 3.37
N ASN A 4 17.87 28.79 4.05
CA ASN A 4 18.33 27.44 4.42
C ASN A 4 17.35 26.64 5.29
N GLU A 5 16.60 27.28 6.20
CA GLU A 5 15.66 26.57 7.10
C GLU A 5 14.38 26.12 6.38
N ARG A 6 13.95 26.89 5.37
CA ARG A 6 12.74 26.56 4.60
C ARG A 6 13.04 25.42 3.62
N ASP A 7 14.22 25.45 3.02
CA ASP A 7 14.69 24.42 2.11
C ASP A 7 14.98 23.11 2.87
N SER A 8 15.54 23.18 4.08
CA SER A 8 15.76 21.99 4.93
C SER A 8 14.44 21.34 5.37
N TYR A 9 13.45 22.15 5.77
CA TYR A 9 12.12 21.65 6.14
C TYR A 9 11.41 20.99 4.96
N GLN A 10 11.50 21.56 3.75
CA GLN A 10 10.92 20.96 2.55
C GLN A 10 11.59 19.62 2.21
N ALA A 11 12.91 19.51 2.34
CA ALA A 11 13.63 18.27 2.10
C ALA A 11 13.24 17.15 3.10
N GLU A 12 13.15 17.46 4.40
CA GLU A 12 12.70 16.53 5.43
C GLU A 12 11.25 16.08 5.20
N TYR A 13 10.41 17.01 4.77
CA TYR A 13 9.02 16.75 4.45
C TYR A 13 8.89 15.82 3.22
N ALA A 14 9.66 16.07 2.16
CA ALA A 14 9.74 15.24 0.96
C ALA A 14 10.24 13.82 1.30
N ALA A 15 11.29 13.72 2.12
CA ALA A 15 11.85 12.44 2.56
C ALA A 15 10.81 11.62 3.35
N THR A 16 10.08 12.27 4.26
CA THR A 16 9.00 11.63 5.03
C THR A 16 7.88 11.13 4.10
N ALA A 17 7.46 11.95 3.13
CA ALA A 17 6.46 11.54 2.15
C ALA A 17 6.95 10.34 1.30
N GLY A 18 8.22 10.33 0.90
CA GLY A 18 8.83 9.19 0.21
C GLY A 18 8.85 7.91 1.04
N GLN A 19 9.16 8.00 2.34
CA GLN A 19 9.10 6.85 3.24
C GLN A 19 7.68 6.29 3.40
N GLN A 20 6.67 7.17 3.52
CA GLN A 20 5.27 6.76 3.58
C GLN A 20 4.84 6.06 2.29
N ALA A 21 5.23 6.59 1.13
CA ALA A 21 4.97 5.94 -0.15
C ALA A 21 5.56 4.52 -0.20
N ALA A 22 6.82 4.36 0.19
CA ALA A 22 7.48 3.05 0.23
C ALA A 22 6.77 2.06 1.17
N PHE A 23 6.33 2.53 2.34
CA PHE A 23 5.55 1.73 3.28
C PHE A 23 4.25 1.21 2.65
N PHE A 24 3.47 2.09 2.01
CA PHE A 24 2.21 1.68 1.38
C PHE A 24 2.44 0.73 0.20
N ARG A 25 3.52 0.91 -0.60
CA ARG A 25 3.89 -0.06 -1.63
C ARG A 25 4.16 -1.45 -1.05
N GLU A 26 4.90 -1.51 0.06
CA GLU A 26 5.17 -2.79 0.73
C GLU A 26 3.88 -3.45 1.24
N GLN A 27 2.96 -2.67 1.84
CA GLN A 27 1.66 -3.19 2.28
C GLN A 27 0.82 -3.68 1.10
N ALA A 28 0.79 -2.93 -0.01
CA ALA A 28 0.07 -3.33 -1.23
C ALA A 28 0.58 -4.68 -1.77
N GLU A 29 1.90 -4.88 -1.79
CA GLU A 29 2.49 -6.16 -2.19
C GLU A 29 2.16 -7.29 -1.22
N ARG A 30 2.23 -7.04 0.09
CA ARG A 30 1.87 -8.03 1.11
C ARG A 30 0.41 -8.46 0.96
N HIS A 31 -0.50 -7.51 0.78
CA HIS A 31 -1.92 -7.79 0.54
C HIS A 31 -2.14 -8.58 -0.75
N ARG A 32 -1.43 -8.26 -1.85
CA ARG A 32 -1.49 -9.03 -3.09
C ARG A 32 -1.06 -10.49 -2.90
N ARG A 33 0.08 -10.72 -2.25
CA ARG A 33 0.56 -12.09 -1.95
C ARG A 33 -0.42 -12.86 -1.07
N GLN A 34 -1.01 -12.21 -0.07
CA GLN A 34 -2.01 -12.84 0.79
C GLN A 34 -3.32 -13.11 0.05
N ALA A 35 -3.72 -12.24 -0.87
CA ALA A 35 -4.91 -12.45 -1.69
C ALA A 35 -4.71 -13.66 -2.62
N GLU A 36 -3.55 -13.76 -3.27
CA GLU A 36 -3.17 -14.92 -4.09
C GLU A 36 -3.19 -16.21 -3.26
N GLN A 37 -2.64 -16.18 -2.05
CA GLN A 37 -2.69 -17.31 -1.14
C GLN A 37 -4.13 -17.70 -0.76
N ALA A 38 -4.99 -16.71 -0.46
CA ALA A 38 -6.39 -16.96 -0.16
C ALA A 38 -7.16 -17.55 -1.36
N ARG A 39 -6.87 -17.10 -2.59
CA ARG A 39 -7.44 -17.72 -3.81
C ARG A 39 -7.00 -19.17 -3.96
N MET A 40 -5.71 -19.46 -3.76
CA MET A 40 -5.21 -20.84 -3.78
C MET A 40 -5.93 -21.71 -2.74
N PHE A 41 -6.13 -21.20 -1.51
CA PHE A 41 -6.89 -21.96 -0.50
C PHE A 41 -8.36 -22.14 -0.89
N ALA A 42 -9.00 -21.13 -1.47
CA ALA A 42 -10.37 -21.25 -1.95
C ALA A 42 -10.52 -22.38 -2.98
N GLU A 43 -9.55 -22.54 -3.89
CA GLU A 43 -9.54 -23.61 -4.89
C GLU A 43 -9.41 -25.02 -4.27
N LEU A 44 -8.80 -25.12 -3.09
CA LEU A 44 -8.53 -26.39 -2.41
C LEU A 44 -9.56 -26.74 -1.32
N SER A 45 -10.39 -25.79 -0.90
CA SER A 45 -11.31 -25.91 0.23
C SER A 45 -12.71 -26.43 -0.15
N PRO A 46 -13.42 -27.12 0.76
CA PRO A 46 -14.86 -27.41 0.64
C PRO A 46 -15.72 -26.15 0.58
N ASP A 47 -16.99 -26.27 0.17
CA ASP A 47 -17.82 -25.13 -0.28
C ASP A 47 -17.94 -23.94 0.70
N GLU A 48 -18.08 -24.15 2.01
CA GLU A 48 -18.18 -23.06 3.00
C GLU A 48 -16.84 -22.34 3.19
N GLU A 49 -15.76 -23.09 3.43
CA GLU A 49 -14.40 -22.56 3.55
C GLU A 49 -13.95 -21.89 2.24
N ARG A 50 -14.31 -22.42 1.08
CA ARG A 50 -14.06 -21.80 -0.22
C ARG A 50 -14.64 -20.40 -0.27
N ARG A 51 -15.91 -20.23 0.14
CA ARG A 51 -16.58 -18.93 0.11
C ARG A 51 -15.88 -17.92 1.03
N GLU A 52 -15.48 -18.36 2.23
CA GLU A 52 -14.74 -17.50 3.16
C GLU A 52 -13.38 -17.08 2.61
N GLN A 53 -12.62 -18.00 2.01
CA GLN A 53 -11.32 -17.69 1.42
C GLN A 53 -11.45 -16.80 0.17
N SER A 54 -12.48 -16.97 -0.66
CA SER A 54 -12.76 -16.07 -1.77
C SER A 54 -13.07 -14.65 -1.31
N LEU A 55 -13.95 -14.49 -0.31
CA LEU A 55 -14.26 -13.17 0.27
C LEU A 55 -13.02 -12.53 0.91
N ARG A 56 -12.17 -13.34 1.55
CA ARG A 56 -10.89 -12.88 2.10
C ARG A 56 -9.98 -12.37 0.99
N ALA A 57 -9.86 -13.09 -0.13
CA ALA A 57 -9.05 -12.65 -1.26
C ALA A 57 -9.54 -11.31 -1.83
N GLU A 58 -10.85 -11.16 -2.06
CA GLU A 58 -11.44 -9.91 -2.56
C GLU A 58 -11.18 -8.72 -1.63
N ARG A 59 -11.27 -8.96 -0.31
CA ARG A 59 -10.97 -7.92 0.70
C ARG A 59 -9.51 -7.51 0.64
N LEU A 60 -8.59 -8.48 0.58
CA LEU A 60 -7.15 -8.21 0.51
C LEU A 60 -6.78 -7.47 -0.77
N GLU A 61 -7.38 -7.79 -1.92
CA GLU A 61 -7.17 -7.03 -3.15
C GLU A 61 -7.65 -5.59 -3.03
N THR A 62 -8.79 -5.37 -2.36
CA THR A 62 -9.31 -4.02 -2.14
C THR A 62 -8.37 -3.21 -1.25
N LEU A 63 -7.83 -3.82 -0.19
CA LEU A 63 -6.81 -3.19 0.65
C LEU A 63 -5.53 -2.89 -0.15
N GLY A 64 -5.07 -3.82 -0.98
CA GLY A 64 -3.91 -3.60 -1.84
C GLY A 64 -4.08 -2.42 -2.81
N ARG A 65 -5.24 -2.29 -3.45
CA ARG A 65 -5.57 -1.15 -4.32
C ARG A 65 -5.61 0.17 -3.55
N HIS A 66 -6.15 0.15 -2.33
CA HIS A 66 -6.16 1.31 -1.45
C HIS A 66 -4.73 1.73 -1.08
N ASP A 67 -3.86 0.78 -0.73
CA ASP A 67 -2.47 1.05 -0.41
C ASP A 67 -1.71 1.61 -1.61
N ASP A 68 -1.92 1.07 -2.82
CA ASP A 68 -1.34 1.63 -4.06
C ASP A 68 -1.78 3.09 -4.27
N THR A 69 -3.07 3.39 -4.05
CA THR A 69 -3.60 4.77 -4.15
C THR A 69 -2.92 5.70 -3.14
N MET A 70 -2.73 5.24 -1.90
CA MET A 70 -2.05 6.01 -0.87
C MET A 70 -0.57 6.22 -1.20
N ALA A 71 0.12 5.18 -1.69
CA ALA A 71 1.50 5.29 -2.14
C ALA A 71 1.64 6.35 -3.23
N GLU A 72 0.79 6.33 -4.25
CA GLU A 72 0.79 7.32 -5.33
C GLU A 72 0.54 8.74 -4.83
N ALA A 73 -0.36 8.93 -3.87
CA ALA A 73 -0.63 10.22 -3.27
C ALA A 73 0.61 10.77 -2.52
N PHE A 74 1.31 9.93 -1.78
CA PHE A 74 2.54 10.30 -1.07
C PHE A 74 3.71 10.55 -2.03
N GLU A 75 3.86 9.75 -3.10
CA GLU A 75 4.85 9.97 -4.16
C GLU A 75 4.60 11.30 -4.90
N ALA A 76 3.33 11.62 -5.19
CA ALA A 76 2.96 12.90 -5.79
C ALA A 76 3.29 14.08 -4.85
N ARG A 77 3.13 13.89 -3.54
CA ARG A 77 3.46 14.91 -2.54
C ARG A 77 4.96 15.12 -2.40
N ALA A 78 5.75 14.05 -2.38
CA ALA A 78 7.21 14.11 -2.32
C ALA A 78 7.83 14.80 -3.55
N ARG A 79 7.17 14.72 -4.72
CA ARG A 79 7.62 15.38 -5.96
C ARG A 79 7.28 16.88 -6.03
N ARG A 80 6.36 17.38 -5.20
CA ARG A 80 5.88 18.77 -5.20
C ARG A 80 6.64 19.68 -4.22
N THR A 81 7.57 19.11 -3.47
CA THR A 81 8.35 19.73 -2.39
C THR A 81 9.80 19.79 -2.78
#